data_AF-A0A507W886-F1
#
_entry.id   AF-A0A507W886-F1
#
_cell.length_a   1.000
_cell.length_b   1.000
_cell.length_c   1.000
_cell.angle_alpha   90.00
_cell.angle_beta   90.00
_cell.angle_gamma   90.00
#
_symmetry.space_group_name_H-M   'P 1'
#
loop_
_entity.id
_entity.type
_entity.pdbx_description
1 polymer ?
#
loop_
_entity_poly.entity_id
_entity_poly.type
_entity_poly.pdbx_seq_one_letter_code
_entity_poly.pdbx_strand_id
1 'polypeptide(L)'
;MAAVIKLAIFLLFVVIGYFRGRHNERVHLRSLKEEELTVKNILVFATRYPQRIPNTRQDPMLVAGSAVIGSDYFRFLLGGLRKFVGGNYSVYEDLIHRGRRQAIVRMKQAAKAQNASMIFNVKFETTQISNPRQGEAPQVEVLAYGTAFVTAQDDVACSVAHYQPVIIPEVETKQFQTFKNRYAQISLGVTLLLAVYCISESVLANKIPLLRYVNGAPWRVFFCVASLLAITAIFRSKRSNLPISDKVLLTVLFVPMMAAALYFIALRLNTLTASPLQDVSYVLQEDISLKPTKLLFPVIRFDDVNDDYWRAQKTGMVISVPLQKGILGFYQYDADALSKKYREFYQSRHQIHGQK
;
A
#
# COMPACT_ATOMS: atom_id res chain seq x y z
N MET A 1 -29.28 8.67 -8.95
CA MET A 1 -28.71 7.32 -9.25
C MET A 1 -27.26 7.15 -8.79
N ALA A 2 -26.29 7.95 -9.26
CA ALA A 2 -24.88 7.78 -8.90
C ALA A 2 -24.58 7.87 -7.38
N ALA A 3 -25.25 8.78 -6.65
CA ALA A 3 -25.09 8.90 -5.20
C ALA A 3 -25.59 7.66 -4.44
N VAL A 4 -26.73 7.09 -4.85
CA VAL A 4 -27.31 5.88 -4.25
C VAL A 4 -26.39 4.68 -4.46
N ILE A 5 -25.80 4.54 -5.65
CA ILE A 5 -24.82 3.48 -5.95
C ILE A 5 -23.56 3.63 -5.09
N LYS A 6 -23.01 4.84 -4.97
CA LYS A 6 -21.85 5.11 -4.10
C LYS A 6 -22.15 4.77 -2.63
N LEU A 7 -23.34 5.14 -2.15
CA LEU A 7 -23.78 4.82 -0.79
C LEU A 7 -23.95 3.31 -0.58
N ALA A 8 -24.56 2.59 -1.53
CA ALA A 8 -24.73 1.15 -1.45
C ALA A 8 -23.37 0.41 -1.41
N ILE A 9 -22.41 0.84 -2.23
CA ILE A 9 -21.04 0.30 -2.22
C ILE A 9 -20.34 0.60 -0.89
N PHE A 10 -20.49 1.82 -0.37
CA PHE A 10 -19.92 2.19 0.93
C PHE A 10 -20.49 1.32 2.07
N LEU A 11 -21.82 1.15 2.11
CA LEU A 11 -22.48 0.30 3.11
C LEU A 11 -22.06 -1.17 2.98
N LEU A 12 -21.88 -1.67 1.76
CA LEU A 12 -21.37 -3.01 1.52
C LEU A 12 -19.97 -3.20 2.13
N PHE A 13 -19.06 -2.26 1.93
CA PHE A 13 -17.71 -2.32 2.54
C PHE A 13 -17.76 -2.22 4.06
N VAL A 14 -18.65 -1.40 4.61
CA VAL A 14 -18.89 -1.31 6.06
C VAL A 14 -19.32 -2.67 6.62
N VAL A 15 -20.28 -3.32 5.98
CA VAL A 15 -20.79 -4.64 6.39
C VAL A 15 -19.68 -5.69 6.32
N ILE A 16 -18.95 -5.77 5.21
CA ILE A 16 -17.84 -6.72 5.04
C ILE A 16 -16.75 -6.48 6.10
N GLY A 17 -16.36 -5.22 6.30
CA GLY A 17 -15.36 -4.82 7.29
C GLY A 17 -15.76 -5.23 8.71
N TYR A 18 -17.02 -5.01 9.09
CA TYR A 18 -17.54 -5.42 10.39
C TYR A 18 -17.49 -6.93 10.60
N PHE A 19 -18.04 -7.71 9.67
CA PHE A 19 -18.10 -9.17 9.81
C PHE A 19 -16.72 -9.80 9.78
N ARG A 20 -15.82 -9.33 8.91
CA ARG A 20 -14.48 -9.88 8.77
C ARG A 20 -13.57 -9.49 9.95
N GLY A 21 -13.65 -8.25 10.42
CA GLY A 21 -12.95 -7.81 11.63
C GLY A 21 -13.39 -8.62 12.85
N ARG A 22 -14.70 -8.74 13.07
CA ARG A 22 -15.27 -9.52 14.18
C ARG A 22 -14.89 -11.00 14.13
N HIS A 23 -14.84 -11.59 12.92
CA HIS A 23 -14.41 -12.97 12.75
C HIS A 23 -12.93 -13.14 13.10
N ASN A 24 -12.05 -12.31 12.54
CA ASN A 24 -10.61 -12.37 12.78
C ASN A 24 -10.27 -12.20 14.27
N GLU A 25 -10.93 -11.25 14.95
CA GLU A 25 -10.76 -11.05 16.39
C GLU A 25 -11.13 -12.30 17.18
N ARG A 26 -12.27 -12.94 16.87
CA ARG A 26 -12.68 -14.18 17.54
C ARG A 26 -11.70 -15.32 17.32
N VAL A 27 -11.19 -15.48 16.10
CA VAL A 27 -10.19 -16.51 15.77
C VAL A 27 -8.91 -16.26 16.55
N HIS A 28 -8.41 -15.02 16.55
CA HIS A 28 -7.23 -14.64 17.30
C HIS A 28 -7.40 -14.87 18.82
N LEU A 29 -8.55 -14.50 19.39
CA LEU A 29 -8.83 -14.73 20.81
C LEU A 29 -8.88 -16.22 21.18
N ARG A 30 -9.34 -17.09 20.28
CA ARG A 30 -9.31 -18.55 20.48
C ARG A 30 -7.88 -19.08 20.48
N SER A 31 -7.09 -18.71 19.46
CA SER A 31 -5.67 -19.08 19.37
C SER A 31 -4.87 -18.58 20.58
N LEU A 32 -5.09 -17.34 21.02
CA LEU A 32 -4.46 -16.80 22.22
C LEU A 32 -4.85 -17.59 23.48
N LYS A 33 -6.12 -18.03 23.57
CA LYS A 33 -6.56 -18.85 24.70
C LYS A 33 -5.88 -20.22 24.72
N GLU A 34 -5.67 -20.82 23.56
CA GLU A 34 -4.92 -22.07 23.43
C GLU A 34 -3.46 -21.87 23.86
N GLU A 35 -2.80 -20.81 23.37
CA GLU A 35 -1.44 -20.47 23.77
C GLU A 35 -1.30 -20.24 25.27
N GLU A 36 -2.25 -19.52 25.91
CA GLU A 36 -2.29 -19.33 27.36
C GLU A 36 -2.31 -20.65 28.13
N LEU A 37 -3.04 -21.65 27.64
CA LEU A 37 -3.10 -22.97 28.27
C LEU A 37 -1.75 -23.69 28.20
N THR A 38 -0.97 -23.50 27.13
CA THR A 38 0.35 -24.14 26.97
C THR A 38 1.41 -23.64 27.96
N VAL A 39 1.21 -22.44 28.51
CA VAL A 39 2.11 -21.77 29.47
C VAL A 39 1.48 -21.56 30.85
N LYS A 40 0.36 -22.23 31.14
CA LYS A 40 -0.38 -22.08 32.41
C LYS A 40 0.45 -22.40 33.66
N ASN A 41 1.46 -23.26 33.53
CA ASN A 41 2.31 -23.71 34.64
C ASN A 41 3.41 -22.70 35.04
N ILE A 42 3.50 -21.55 34.34
CA ILE A 42 4.50 -20.52 34.61
C ILE A 42 3.84 -19.41 35.42
N LEU A 43 4.32 -19.23 36.65
CA LEU A 43 3.81 -18.25 37.59
C LEU A 43 4.44 -16.87 37.33
N VAL A 44 3.66 -15.82 37.59
CA VAL A 44 4.04 -14.44 37.33
C VAL A 44 3.78 -13.63 38.58
N PHE A 45 4.80 -12.90 39.03
CA PHE A 45 4.76 -12.12 40.26
C PHE A 45 5.14 -10.67 40.00
N ALA A 46 4.41 -9.76 40.61
CA ALA A 46 4.75 -8.34 40.65
C ALA A 46 5.81 -8.02 41.71
N THR A 47 6.08 -8.94 42.63
CA THR A 47 7.09 -8.77 43.69
C THR A 47 8.49 -8.76 43.10
N ARG A 48 9.38 -7.95 43.69
CA ARG A 48 10.73 -7.74 43.16
C ARG A 48 11.64 -8.96 43.30
N TYR A 49 11.49 -9.72 44.38
CA TYR A 49 12.36 -10.86 44.70
C TYR A 49 11.53 -12.11 45.03
N PRO A 50 12.00 -13.30 44.64
CA PRO A 50 11.45 -14.57 45.11
C PRO A 50 11.67 -14.74 46.62
N GLN A 51 10.86 -15.58 47.24
CA GLN A 51 11.17 -16.05 48.59
C GLN A 51 12.46 -16.86 48.57
N ARG A 52 13.38 -16.56 49.49
CA ARG A 52 14.67 -17.24 49.56
C ARG A 52 14.46 -18.69 49.98
N ILE A 53 14.88 -19.62 49.13
CA ILE A 53 14.88 -21.05 49.45
C ILE A 53 16.25 -21.40 50.05
N PRO A 54 16.31 -21.86 51.32
CA PRO A 54 17.58 -22.27 51.93
C PRO A 54 18.29 -23.34 51.09
N ASN A 55 19.62 -23.29 51.02
CA ASN A 55 20.48 -24.26 50.34
C ASN A 55 20.22 -24.49 48.83
N THR A 56 19.44 -23.63 48.18
CA THR A 56 19.22 -23.68 46.73
C THR A 56 19.73 -22.39 46.09
N ARG A 57 20.76 -22.50 45.23
CA ARG A 57 21.19 -21.38 44.40
C ARG A 57 20.24 -21.24 43.21
N GLN A 58 19.90 -20.00 42.88
CA GLN A 58 19.03 -19.69 41.75
C GLN A 58 19.75 -18.72 40.82
N ASP A 59 19.76 -19.04 39.53
CA ASP A 59 20.27 -18.15 38.50
C ASP A 59 19.15 -17.25 37.97
N PRO A 60 19.30 -15.92 38.05
CA PRO A 60 18.35 -14.98 37.48
C PRO A 60 18.55 -14.84 35.96
N MET A 61 17.45 -14.74 35.22
CA MET A 61 17.49 -14.52 33.79
C MET A 61 16.41 -13.52 33.38
N LEU A 62 16.78 -12.57 32.53
CA LEU A 62 15.81 -11.66 31.92
C LEU A 62 14.97 -12.43 30.90
N VAL A 63 13.65 -12.34 31.04
CA VAL A 63 12.69 -12.85 30.05
C VAL A 63 11.79 -11.71 29.62
N ALA A 64 11.46 -11.68 28.33
CA ALA A 64 10.62 -10.65 27.75
C ALA A 64 9.72 -11.23 26.65
N GLY A 65 8.63 -10.52 26.37
CA GLY A 65 7.75 -10.80 25.25
C GLY A 65 7.06 -9.52 24.81
N SER A 66 7.14 -9.21 23.52
CA SER A 66 6.44 -8.08 22.92
C SER A 66 5.28 -8.56 22.06
N ALA A 67 4.24 -7.74 21.94
CA ALA A 67 3.14 -7.97 21.02
C ALA A 67 2.67 -6.64 20.43
N VAL A 68 2.62 -6.60 19.10
CA VAL A 68 2.05 -5.47 18.35
C VAL A 68 0.63 -5.84 17.93
N ILE A 69 -0.35 -5.08 18.42
CA ILE A 69 -1.76 -5.31 18.09
C ILE A 69 -2.32 -4.05 17.43
N GLY A 70 -2.89 -4.23 16.24
CA GLY A 70 -3.65 -3.21 15.52
C GLY A 70 -5.16 -3.36 15.70
N SER A 71 -5.87 -2.23 15.59
CA SER A 71 -7.33 -2.21 15.47
C SER A 71 -7.74 -2.25 14.01
N ASP A 72 -8.89 -2.85 13.75
CA ASP A 72 -9.56 -2.73 12.47
C ASP A 72 -10.01 -1.27 12.25
N TYR A 73 -9.87 -0.79 11.01
CA TYR A 73 -10.27 0.58 10.62
C TYR A 73 -11.76 0.85 10.88
N PHE A 74 -12.61 -0.19 10.73
CA PHE A 74 -14.04 -0.09 11.01
C PHE A 74 -14.34 0.21 12.50
N ARG A 75 -13.64 -0.46 13.41
CA ARG A 75 -13.80 -0.24 14.86
C ARG A 75 -13.29 1.14 15.26
N PHE A 76 -12.23 1.62 14.60
CA PHE A 76 -11.76 2.99 14.77
C PHE A 76 -12.81 4.02 14.32
N LEU A 77 -13.42 3.84 13.15
CA LEU A 77 -14.51 4.71 12.66
C LEU A 77 -15.69 4.76 13.64
N LEU A 78 -16.14 3.59 14.13
CA LEU A 78 -17.20 3.50 15.15
C LEU A 78 -16.79 4.15 16.48
N GLY A 79 -15.53 3.99 16.90
CA GLY A 79 -14.97 4.70 18.06
C GLY A 79 -15.00 6.22 17.88
N GLY A 80 -14.81 6.70 16.64
CA GLY A 80 -14.99 8.10 16.29
C GLY A 80 -16.41 8.61 16.52
N LEU A 81 -17.44 7.79 16.21
CA LEU A 81 -18.85 8.14 16.45
C LEU A 81 -19.19 8.24 17.94
N ARG A 82 -18.48 7.48 18.80
CA ARG A 82 -18.64 7.60 20.26
C ARG A 82 -18.20 8.95 20.83
N LYS A 83 -17.40 9.75 20.11
CA LYS A 83 -17.04 11.10 20.56
C LYS A 83 -18.28 11.99 20.76
N PHE A 84 -19.38 11.73 20.05
CA PHE A 84 -20.63 12.47 20.18
C PHE A 84 -21.53 11.96 21.31
N VAL A 85 -21.47 10.66 21.62
CA VAL A 85 -22.36 9.99 22.58
C VAL A 85 -21.74 9.85 23.97
N GLY A 86 -20.40 9.90 24.07
CA GLY A 86 -19.65 9.67 25.30
C GLY A 86 -19.43 8.18 25.63
N GLY A 87 -18.76 7.92 26.76
CA GLY A 87 -18.47 6.57 27.28
C GLY A 87 -17.05 6.06 27.03
N ASN A 88 -16.76 4.85 27.50
CA ASN A 88 -15.43 4.25 27.42
C ASN A 88 -14.99 3.96 25.98
N TYR A 89 -13.69 4.13 25.73
CA TYR A 89 -13.11 3.87 24.43
C TYR A 89 -12.71 2.39 24.30
N SER A 90 -13.73 1.52 24.24
CA SER A 90 -13.56 0.06 24.25
C SER A 90 -12.64 -0.47 23.15
N VAL A 91 -12.47 0.27 22.04
CA VAL A 91 -11.53 -0.08 20.97
C VAL A 91 -10.08 -0.07 21.46
N TYR A 92 -9.66 0.93 22.24
CA TYR A 92 -8.32 0.97 22.82
C TYR A 92 -8.18 0.01 24.01
N GLU A 93 -9.23 -0.15 24.82
CA GLU A 93 -9.23 -1.10 25.94
C GLU A 93 -9.02 -2.53 25.43
N ASP A 94 -9.75 -2.94 24.39
CA ASP A 94 -9.61 -4.27 23.78
C ASP A 94 -8.23 -4.48 23.14
N LEU A 95 -7.64 -3.42 22.56
CA LEU A 95 -6.28 -3.46 22.03
C LEU A 95 -5.25 -3.71 23.13
N ILE A 96 -5.29 -2.91 24.19
CA ILE A 96 -4.35 -3.02 25.31
C ILE A 96 -4.53 -4.36 26.03
N HIS A 97 -5.76 -4.80 26.24
CA HIS A 97 -6.04 -6.07 26.90
C HIS A 97 -5.48 -7.26 26.10
N ARG A 98 -5.71 -7.29 24.78
CA ARG A 98 -5.12 -8.33 23.90
C ARG A 98 -3.60 -8.25 23.86
N GLY A 99 -3.03 -7.05 23.74
CA GLY A 99 -1.59 -6.82 23.74
C GLY A 99 -0.93 -7.34 25.01
N ARG A 100 -1.49 -7.02 26.19
CA ARG A 100 -0.99 -7.51 27.48
C ARG A 100 -1.04 -9.03 27.57
N ARG A 101 -2.15 -9.65 27.17
CA ARG A 101 -2.29 -11.12 27.20
C ARG A 101 -1.26 -11.79 26.29
N GLN A 102 -1.11 -11.32 25.05
CA GLN A 102 -0.14 -11.87 24.10
C GLN A 102 1.31 -11.66 24.56
N ALA A 103 1.64 -10.47 25.09
CA ALA A 103 2.96 -10.17 25.63
C ALA A 103 3.32 -11.08 26.82
N ILE A 104 2.39 -11.30 27.75
CA ILE A 104 2.56 -12.24 28.87
C ILE A 104 2.79 -13.66 28.35
N VAL A 105 1.99 -14.12 27.38
CA VAL A 105 2.13 -15.46 26.79
C VAL A 105 3.52 -15.64 26.20
N ARG A 106 4.01 -14.67 25.41
CA ARG A 106 5.34 -14.71 24.79
C ARG A 106 6.47 -14.65 25.84
N MET A 107 6.35 -13.81 26.86
CA MET A 107 7.30 -13.76 27.97
C MET A 107 7.35 -15.09 28.74
N LYS A 108 6.18 -15.72 28.98
CA LYS A 108 6.09 -17.05 29.57
C LYS A 108 6.70 -18.13 28.67
N GLN A 109 6.48 -18.06 27.34
CA GLN A 109 7.12 -18.98 26.39
C GLN A 109 8.65 -18.86 26.46
N ALA A 110 9.19 -17.65 26.55
CA ALA A 110 10.62 -17.41 26.72
C ALA A 110 11.14 -18.03 28.04
N ALA A 111 10.42 -17.87 29.15
CA ALA A 111 10.74 -18.54 30.42
C ALA A 111 10.68 -20.07 30.30
N LYS A 112 9.66 -20.61 29.62
CA LYS A 112 9.48 -22.05 29.39
C LYS A 112 10.65 -22.66 28.63
N ALA A 113 11.11 -21.97 27.58
CA ALA A 113 12.21 -22.42 26.74
C ALA A 113 13.51 -22.61 27.53
N GLN A 114 13.63 -21.88 28.64
CA GLN A 114 14.77 -21.88 29.53
C GLN A 114 14.49 -22.70 30.81
N ASN A 115 13.45 -23.53 30.82
CA ASN A 115 13.05 -24.39 31.95
C ASN A 115 12.70 -23.63 33.25
N ALA A 116 12.33 -22.35 33.16
CA ALA A 116 11.87 -21.58 34.32
C ALA A 116 10.36 -21.75 34.55
N SER A 117 9.98 -21.89 35.81
CA SER A 117 8.57 -22.04 36.25
C SER A 117 7.98 -20.77 36.86
N MET A 118 8.81 -19.76 37.14
CA MET A 118 8.40 -18.54 37.83
C MET A 118 9.11 -17.31 37.26
N ILE A 119 8.37 -16.20 37.15
CA ILE A 119 8.86 -14.90 36.69
C ILE A 119 8.49 -13.84 37.72
N PHE A 120 9.48 -13.09 38.20
CA PHE A 120 9.33 -12.03 39.19
C PHE A 120 9.58 -10.65 38.59
N ASN A 121 9.19 -9.61 39.34
CA ASN A 121 9.36 -8.21 38.98
C ASN A 121 8.80 -7.89 37.58
N VAL A 122 7.63 -8.45 37.26
CA VAL A 122 7.04 -8.28 35.93
C VAL A 122 6.52 -6.87 35.73
N LYS A 123 6.96 -6.25 34.64
CA LYS A 123 6.59 -4.91 34.21
C LYS A 123 6.02 -4.92 32.80
N PHE A 124 5.24 -3.88 32.50
CA PHE A 124 4.69 -3.63 31.18
C PHE A 124 5.16 -2.27 30.69
N GLU A 125 5.56 -2.21 29.43
CA GLU A 125 5.76 -0.98 28.68
C GLU A 125 4.83 -0.98 27.48
N THR A 126 4.30 0.18 27.13
CA THR A 126 3.37 0.34 26.02
C THR A 126 3.82 1.48 25.13
N THR A 127 4.02 1.18 23.85
CA THR A 127 4.42 2.16 22.84
C THR A 127 3.32 2.27 21.80
N GLN A 128 2.92 3.49 21.46
CA GLN A 128 1.99 3.71 20.37
C GLN A 128 2.75 3.72 19.04
N ILE A 129 2.35 2.87 18.10
CA ILE A 129 2.98 2.75 16.78
C ILE A 129 2.26 3.60 15.74
N SER A 130 0.93 3.60 15.78
CA SER A 130 0.11 4.34 14.81
C SER A 130 0.16 5.85 15.03
N ASN A 131 0.11 6.62 13.96
CA ASN A 131 -0.02 8.08 13.97
C ASN A 131 -1.48 8.52 13.81
N PRO A 132 -2.20 8.91 14.90
CA PRO A 132 -3.61 9.27 14.84
C PRO A 132 -3.85 10.53 14.01
N ARG A 133 -2.85 11.42 13.91
CA ARG A 133 -2.94 12.67 13.14
C ARG A 133 -3.03 12.43 11.64
N GLN A 134 -2.59 11.26 11.17
CA GLN A 134 -2.68 10.84 9.78
C GLN A 134 -3.90 9.95 9.50
N GLY A 135 -4.80 9.79 10.49
CA GLY A 135 -6.01 8.98 10.35
C GLY A 135 -5.75 7.47 10.37
N GLU A 136 -4.58 7.04 10.85
CA GLU A 136 -4.26 5.63 10.98
C GLU A 136 -5.09 4.95 12.07
N ALA A 137 -5.49 3.70 11.83
CA ALA A 137 -6.13 2.90 12.86
C ALA A 137 -5.15 2.71 14.04
N PRO A 138 -5.65 2.71 15.30
CA PRO A 138 -4.79 2.59 16.47
C PRO A 138 -3.99 1.28 16.48
N GLN A 139 -2.70 1.39 16.73
CA GLN A 139 -1.76 0.29 16.86
C GLN A 139 -0.87 0.52 18.07
N VAL A 140 -0.74 -0.51 18.90
CA VAL A 140 0.03 -0.47 20.15
C VAL A 140 0.97 -1.66 20.23
N GLU A 141 2.20 -1.39 20.62
CA GLU A 141 3.12 -2.40 21.13
C GLU A 141 2.94 -2.50 22.64
N VAL A 142 2.87 -3.73 23.13
CA VAL A 142 2.94 -4.03 24.56
C VAL A 142 4.14 -4.94 24.78
N LEU A 143 5.11 -4.46 25.57
CA LEU A 143 6.25 -5.22 26.04
C LEU A 143 6.00 -5.66 27.47
N ALA A 144 6.11 -6.96 27.74
CA ALA A 144 6.13 -7.52 29.09
C ALA A 144 7.53 -8.09 29.37
N TYR A 145 8.13 -7.74 30.50
CA TYR A 145 9.44 -8.26 30.88
C TYR A 145 9.54 -8.48 32.40
N GLY A 146 10.46 -9.36 32.79
CA GLY A 146 10.72 -9.68 34.20
C GLY A 146 11.93 -10.59 34.36
N THR A 147 12.15 -11.06 35.59
CA THR A 147 13.27 -11.93 35.94
C THR A 147 12.75 -13.33 36.26
N ALA A 148 13.07 -14.28 35.39
CA ALA A 148 12.86 -15.70 35.65
C ALA A 148 14.01 -16.25 36.50
N PHE A 149 13.72 -17.30 37.27
CA PHE A 149 14.73 -18.00 38.07
C PHE A 149 14.75 -19.48 37.71
N VAL A 150 15.94 -20.04 37.56
CA VAL A 150 16.18 -21.47 37.42
C VAL A 150 17.11 -21.94 38.54
N THR A 151 17.02 -23.21 38.92
CA THR A 151 17.98 -23.78 39.88
C THR A 151 19.36 -23.78 39.25
N ALA A 152 20.33 -23.14 39.92
CA ALA A 152 21.72 -23.14 39.46
C ALA A 152 22.29 -24.56 39.64
N GLN A 153 22.90 -25.10 38.58
CA GLN A 153 23.45 -26.46 38.60
C GLN A 153 24.99 -26.47 38.83
N ASP A 154 25.69 -25.36 38.56
CA ASP A 154 27.15 -25.32 38.44
C ASP A 154 27.79 -24.05 39.07
N ASP A 155 29.09 -23.84 38.82
CA ASP A 155 29.84 -22.63 39.18
C ASP A 155 29.32 -21.37 38.48
N VAL A 156 29.64 -20.19 39.02
CA VAL A 156 29.15 -18.88 38.52
C VAL A 156 29.47 -18.65 37.03
N ALA A 157 30.54 -19.24 36.52
CA ALA A 157 30.93 -19.16 35.10
C ALA A 157 29.94 -19.87 34.15
N CYS A 158 29.19 -20.85 34.66
CA CYS A 158 28.19 -21.62 33.93
C CYS A 158 26.76 -21.08 34.12
N SER A 159 26.60 -20.00 34.91
CA SER A 159 25.31 -19.39 35.18
C SER A 159 24.67 -18.88 33.89
N VAL A 160 23.38 -19.15 33.72
CA VAL A 160 22.56 -18.60 32.60
C VAL A 160 22.46 -17.08 32.67
N ALA A 161 22.80 -16.49 33.83
CA ALA A 161 22.90 -15.04 34.04
C ALA A 161 24.21 -14.44 33.49
N HIS A 162 25.19 -15.28 33.13
CA HIS A 162 26.39 -14.81 32.45
C HIS A 162 25.97 -14.16 31.14
N TYR A 163 26.48 -12.95 30.88
CA TYR A 163 26.19 -12.23 29.65
C TYR A 163 26.65 -13.06 28.45
N GLN A 164 25.71 -13.70 27.77
CA GLN A 164 25.91 -14.13 26.40
C GLN A 164 25.56 -12.93 25.51
N PRO A 165 26.43 -12.52 24.55
CA PRO A 165 26.01 -11.60 23.52
C PRO A 165 24.74 -12.18 22.91
N VAL A 166 23.67 -11.39 22.87
CA VAL A 166 22.40 -11.81 22.30
C VAL A 166 22.67 -12.12 20.83
N ILE A 167 22.91 -13.38 20.52
CA ILE A 167 22.74 -13.91 19.17
C ILE A 167 21.25 -13.83 19.01
N ILE A 168 20.76 -12.76 18.39
CA ILE A 168 19.35 -12.53 18.13
C ILE A 168 18.84 -13.82 17.49
N PRO A 169 18.09 -14.65 18.22
CA PRO A 169 17.70 -15.93 17.69
C PRO A 169 16.88 -15.62 16.45
N GLU A 170 17.17 -16.31 15.34
CA GLU A 170 16.52 -16.13 14.04
C GLU A 170 14.99 -16.39 14.08
N VAL A 171 14.43 -16.57 15.27
CA VAL A 171 13.07 -17.04 15.58
C VAL A 171 12.00 -16.02 15.20
N GLU A 172 12.31 -14.74 15.00
CA GLU A 172 11.37 -13.79 14.39
C GLU A 172 11.46 -13.66 12.86
N THR A 173 12.36 -14.42 12.19
CA THR A 173 12.36 -14.50 10.71
C THR A 173 11.26 -15.40 10.15
N LYS A 174 10.48 -16.09 11.00
CA LYS A 174 9.21 -16.72 10.59
C LYS A 174 8.11 -15.71 10.28
N GLN A 175 8.33 -14.40 10.48
CA GLN A 175 7.59 -13.41 9.70
C GLN A 175 8.05 -13.54 8.25
N PHE A 176 7.18 -14.11 7.42
CA PHE A 176 7.38 -14.28 5.99
C PHE A 176 8.02 -13.02 5.39
N GLN A 177 9.31 -13.10 5.06
CA GLN A 177 10.03 -11.95 4.51
C GLN A 177 9.62 -11.81 3.06
N THR A 178 8.61 -10.97 2.80
CA THR A 178 8.04 -10.72 1.48
C THR A 178 9.15 -10.48 0.45
N PHE A 179 10.16 -9.67 0.80
CA PHE A 179 11.28 -9.31 -0.07
C PHE A 179 12.28 -10.44 -0.35
N LYS A 180 12.28 -11.54 0.42
CA LYS A 180 13.10 -12.73 0.12
C LYS A 180 12.37 -13.73 -0.78
N ASN A 181 11.07 -13.60 -0.98
CA ASN A 181 10.32 -14.51 -1.83
C ASN A 181 10.59 -14.25 -3.32
N ARG A 182 10.93 -15.29 -4.09
CA ARG A 182 11.20 -15.17 -5.53
C ARG A 182 10.05 -14.53 -6.32
N TYR A 183 8.79 -14.89 -6.01
CA TYR A 183 7.64 -14.29 -6.70
C TYR A 183 7.53 -12.79 -6.38
N ALA A 184 7.69 -12.40 -5.13
CA ALA A 184 7.65 -10.99 -4.75
C ALA A 184 8.79 -10.19 -5.39
N GLN A 185 10.01 -10.73 -5.41
CA GLN A 185 11.15 -10.09 -6.07
C GLN A 185 10.91 -9.91 -7.58
N ILE A 186 10.42 -10.95 -8.27
CA ILE A 186 10.08 -10.86 -9.69
C ILE A 186 8.96 -9.85 -9.91
N SER A 187 7.88 -9.90 -9.13
CA SER A 187 6.75 -8.98 -9.24
C SER A 187 7.18 -7.53 -9.01
N LEU A 188 8.01 -7.27 -8.00
CA LEU A 188 8.53 -5.95 -7.68
C LEU A 188 9.49 -5.47 -8.77
N GLY A 189 10.39 -6.34 -9.24
CA GLY A 189 11.33 -6.04 -10.32
C GLY A 189 10.62 -5.71 -11.63
N VAL A 190 9.60 -6.47 -12.02
CA VAL A 190 8.76 -6.17 -13.19
C VAL A 190 8.04 -4.83 -13.01
N THR A 191 7.47 -4.57 -11.83
CA THR A 191 6.77 -3.32 -11.56
C THR A 191 7.71 -2.11 -11.64
N LEU A 192 8.93 -2.26 -11.12
CA LEU A 192 9.97 -1.24 -11.20
C LEU A 192 10.44 -1.01 -12.64
N LEU A 193 10.62 -2.07 -13.43
CA LEU A 193 10.96 -1.94 -14.86
C LEU A 193 9.85 -1.22 -15.65
N LEU A 194 8.57 -1.50 -15.35
CA LEU A 194 7.44 -0.77 -15.95
C LEU A 194 7.44 0.71 -15.55
N ALA A 195 7.75 1.02 -14.29
CA ALA A 195 7.88 2.40 -13.82
C ALA A 195 9.03 3.12 -14.54
N VAL A 196 10.21 2.49 -14.63
CA VAL A 196 11.36 3.02 -15.38
C VAL A 196 11.02 3.23 -16.84
N TYR A 197 10.30 2.30 -17.47
CA TYR A 197 9.83 2.45 -18.84
C TYR A 197 8.91 3.67 -18.99
N CYS A 198 7.90 3.83 -18.12
CA CYS A 198 7.01 4.98 -18.15
C CYS A 198 7.74 6.31 -17.96
N ILE A 199 8.69 6.36 -17.02
CA ILE A 199 9.54 7.54 -16.79
C ILE A 199 10.39 7.82 -18.03
N SER A 200 11.01 6.79 -18.61
CA SER A 200 11.85 6.95 -19.80
C SER A 200 11.05 7.49 -20.98
N GLU A 201 9.82 7.01 -21.22
CA GLU A 201 8.93 7.52 -22.27
C GLU A 201 8.51 8.96 -21.97
N SER A 202 8.21 9.29 -20.72
CA SER A 202 7.87 10.65 -20.31
C SER A 202 9.04 11.63 -20.47
N VAL A 203 10.29 11.18 -20.31
CA VAL A 203 11.49 12.01 -20.49
C VAL A 203 11.92 12.08 -21.96
N LEU A 204 11.85 10.96 -22.69
CA LEU A 204 12.13 10.89 -24.13
C LEU A 204 11.08 11.60 -24.98
N ALA A 205 9.91 11.90 -24.41
CA ALA A 205 8.88 12.75 -25.03
C ALA A 205 9.41 14.13 -25.49
N ASN A 206 10.59 14.56 -25.03
CA ASN A 206 11.25 15.77 -25.49
C ASN A 206 12.04 15.62 -26.82
N LYS A 207 12.22 14.42 -27.36
CA LYS A 207 13.07 14.15 -28.54
C LYS A 207 12.36 13.49 -29.73
N ILE A 208 11.14 13.01 -29.56
CA ILE A 208 10.34 12.28 -30.58
C ILE A 208 9.02 13.05 -30.75
N PRO A 209 8.41 13.11 -31.96
CA PRO A 209 7.07 13.71 -32.13
C PRO A 209 6.11 13.21 -31.05
N LEU A 210 5.47 14.17 -30.38
CA LEU A 210 4.68 13.91 -29.18
C LEU A 210 3.30 13.39 -29.58
N LEU A 211 3.23 12.12 -29.94
CA LEU A 211 1.99 11.53 -30.41
C LEU A 211 1.00 11.32 -29.26
N ARG A 212 -0.24 11.76 -29.47
CA ARG A 212 -1.34 11.64 -28.50
C ARG A 212 -2.58 11.03 -29.12
N TYR A 213 -3.43 10.45 -28.28
CA TYR A 213 -4.73 9.90 -28.69
C TYR A 213 -5.70 11.04 -29.03
N VAL A 214 -6.38 10.94 -30.17
CA VAL A 214 -7.40 11.94 -30.57
C VAL A 214 -8.64 11.90 -29.69
N ASN A 215 -9.15 10.71 -29.38
CA ASN A 215 -10.40 10.52 -28.62
C ASN A 215 -10.16 10.20 -27.12
N GLY A 216 -8.98 10.55 -26.60
CA GLY A 216 -8.50 10.09 -25.31
C GLY A 216 -8.07 8.63 -25.32
N ALA A 217 -7.22 8.26 -24.37
CA ALA A 217 -6.77 6.89 -24.24
C ALA A 217 -7.87 5.98 -23.69
N PRO A 218 -8.00 4.72 -24.16
CA PRO A 218 -9.02 3.78 -23.68
C PRO A 218 -8.63 3.20 -22.31
N TRP A 219 -8.54 4.05 -21.28
CA TRP A 219 -8.08 3.69 -19.94
C TRP A 219 -8.82 2.49 -19.34
N ARG A 220 -10.13 2.37 -19.59
CA ARG A 220 -10.93 1.22 -19.13
C ARG A 220 -10.38 -0.10 -19.66
N VAL A 221 -10.00 -0.16 -20.93
CA VAL A 221 -9.42 -1.36 -21.55
C VAL A 221 -8.05 -1.66 -20.94
N PHE A 222 -7.21 -0.64 -20.74
CA PHE A 222 -5.89 -0.82 -20.13
C PHE A 222 -5.98 -1.36 -18.70
N PHE A 223 -6.88 -0.83 -17.88
CA PHE A 223 -7.10 -1.35 -16.53
C PHE A 223 -7.68 -2.77 -16.54
N CYS A 224 -8.58 -3.11 -17.48
CA CYS A 224 -9.07 -4.47 -17.63
C CYS A 224 -7.96 -5.47 -17.99
N VAL A 225 -7.12 -5.13 -18.97
CA VAL A 225 -5.99 -5.98 -19.39
C VAL A 225 -4.96 -6.11 -18.26
N ALA A 226 -4.59 -5.00 -17.61
CA ALA A 226 -3.68 -5.00 -16.47
C ALA A 226 -4.20 -5.86 -15.30
N SER A 227 -5.51 -5.78 -15.02
CA SER A 227 -6.16 -6.59 -13.98
C SER A 227 -6.17 -8.08 -14.32
N LEU A 228 -6.45 -8.44 -15.58
CA LEU A 228 -6.37 -9.83 -16.05
C LEU A 228 -4.96 -10.40 -15.91
N LEU A 229 -3.93 -9.63 -16.27
CA LEU A 229 -2.53 -10.01 -16.10
C LEU A 229 -2.15 -10.16 -14.62
N ALA A 230 -2.66 -9.29 -13.75
CA ALA A 230 -2.42 -9.38 -12.31
C ALA A 230 -3.10 -10.63 -11.70
N ILE A 231 -4.33 -10.95 -12.15
CA ILE A 231 -5.06 -12.15 -11.74
C ILE A 231 -4.29 -13.41 -12.16
N THR A 232 -3.82 -13.50 -13.40
CA THR A 232 -3.03 -14.65 -13.86
C THR A 232 -1.71 -14.79 -13.08
N ALA A 233 -1.05 -13.68 -12.75
CA ALA A 233 0.12 -13.67 -11.90
C ALA A 233 -0.18 -14.23 -10.49
N ILE A 234 -1.29 -13.82 -9.86
CA ILE A 234 -1.75 -14.35 -8.56
C ILE A 234 -2.03 -15.86 -8.64
N PHE A 235 -2.70 -16.32 -9.70
CA PHE A 235 -2.99 -17.74 -9.90
C PHE A 235 -1.70 -18.55 -10.03
N ARG A 236 -0.72 -18.05 -10.80
CA ARG A 236 0.59 -18.68 -10.95
C ARG A 236 1.40 -18.67 -9.64
N SER A 237 1.19 -17.65 -8.80
CA SER A 237 1.83 -17.54 -7.47
C SER A 237 1.23 -18.44 -6.40
N LYS A 238 0.20 -19.24 -6.68
CA LYS A 238 -0.34 -20.22 -5.71
C LYS A 238 0.74 -21.18 -5.16
N ARG A 239 1.79 -21.44 -5.93
CA ARG A 239 2.96 -22.25 -5.50
C ARG A 239 4.03 -21.49 -4.72
N SER A 240 3.90 -20.18 -4.53
CA SER A 240 4.96 -19.32 -3.98
C SER A 240 4.96 -19.17 -2.45
N ASN A 241 4.03 -19.81 -1.72
CA ASN A 241 3.84 -19.65 -0.27
C ASN A 241 3.68 -18.19 0.23
N LEU A 242 3.49 -17.21 -0.66
CA LEU A 242 3.26 -15.81 -0.29
C LEU A 242 1.90 -15.65 0.41
N PRO A 243 1.81 -14.96 1.57
CA PRO A 243 0.54 -14.67 2.21
C PRO A 243 -0.34 -13.80 1.29
N ILE A 244 -1.66 -13.91 1.47
CA ILE A 244 -2.64 -13.25 0.59
C ILE A 244 -2.51 -11.71 0.67
N SER A 245 -2.20 -11.17 1.85
CA SER A 245 -1.96 -9.73 2.07
C SER A 245 -0.93 -9.18 1.09
N ASP A 246 0.19 -9.88 0.94
CA ASP A 246 1.33 -9.44 0.16
C ASP A 246 1.06 -9.58 -1.34
N LYS A 247 0.28 -10.60 -1.74
CA LYS A 247 -0.17 -10.74 -3.13
C LYS A 247 -1.05 -9.56 -3.52
N VAL A 248 -1.95 -9.13 -2.63
CA VAL A 248 -2.81 -7.96 -2.85
C VAL A 248 -1.95 -6.71 -2.96
N LEU A 249 -0.99 -6.51 -2.05
CA LEU A 249 -0.08 -5.36 -2.09
C LEU A 249 0.67 -5.25 -3.42
N LEU A 250 1.29 -6.35 -3.87
CA LEU A 250 2.02 -6.40 -5.15
C LEU A 250 1.10 -6.12 -6.35
N THR A 251 -0.15 -6.59 -6.31
CA THR A 251 -1.15 -6.37 -7.36
C THR A 251 -1.56 -4.89 -7.43
N VAL A 252 -1.79 -4.25 -6.28
CA VAL A 252 -2.13 -2.82 -6.19
C VAL A 252 -1.01 -1.95 -6.76
N LEU A 253 0.25 -2.34 -6.61
CA LEU A 253 1.39 -1.64 -7.20
C LEU A 253 1.52 -1.91 -8.72
N PHE A 254 1.32 -3.16 -9.14
CA PHE A 254 1.52 -3.60 -10.52
C PHE A 254 0.46 -3.07 -11.49
N VAL A 255 -0.83 -3.14 -11.14
CA VAL A 255 -1.94 -2.78 -12.04
C VAL A 255 -1.85 -1.34 -12.58
N PRO A 256 -1.66 -0.29 -11.77
CA PRO A 256 -1.55 1.07 -12.31
C PRO A 256 -0.30 1.26 -13.16
N MET A 257 0.84 0.66 -12.80
CA MET A 257 2.07 0.74 -13.59
C MET A 257 1.93 0.03 -14.94
N MET A 258 1.29 -1.14 -14.97
CA MET A 258 0.98 -1.85 -16.20
C MET A 258 -0.01 -1.07 -17.07
N ALA A 259 -1.05 -0.47 -16.48
CA ALA A 259 -2.01 0.35 -17.24
C ALA A 259 -1.33 1.59 -17.85
N ALA A 260 -0.44 2.25 -17.13
CA ALA A 260 0.37 3.36 -17.64
C ALA A 260 1.35 2.90 -18.73
N ALA A 261 2.00 1.75 -18.57
CA ALA A 261 2.87 1.20 -19.60
C ALA A 261 2.09 0.85 -20.88
N LEU A 262 0.89 0.28 -20.75
CA LEU A 262 0.00 -0.03 -21.88
C LEU A 262 -0.40 1.21 -22.68
N TYR A 263 -0.54 2.37 -22.03
CA TYR A 263 -0.76 3.64 -22.72
C TYR A 263 0.39 3.93 -23.72
N PHE A 264 1.64 3.86 -23.28
CA PHE A 264 2.79 4.13 -24.16
C PHE A 264 3.00 3.01 -25.19
N ILE A 265 2.87 1.75 -24.77
CA ILE A 265 3.02 0.58 -25.66
C ILE A 265 2.00 0.63 -26.80
N ALA A 266 0.73 0.94 -26.51
CA ALA A 266 -0.30 1.04 -27.53
C ALA A 266 0.00 2.18 -28.51
N LEU A 267 0.50 3.33 -28.04
CA LEU A 267 0.92 4.40 -28.94
C LEU A 267 2.03 3.95 -29.89
N ARG A 268 3.07 3.28 -29.38
CA ARG A 268 4.21 2.79 -30.15
C ARG A 268 3.82 1.68 -31.13
N LEU A 269 3.02 0.71 -30.71
CA LEU A 269 2.52 -0.34 -31.60
C LEU A 269 1.67 0.22 -32.74
N ASN A 270 0.84 1.22 -32.45
CA ASN A 270 0.06 1.88 -33.49
C ASN A 270 0.97 2.62 -34.47
N THR A 271 2.02 3.30 -34.00
CA THR A 271 2.97 4.01 -34.87
C THR A 271 3.74 3.08 -35.81
N LEU A 272 4.16 1.91 -35.34
CA LEU A 272 4.93 0.96 -36.14
C LEU A 272 4.14 0.40 -37.33
N THR A 273 2.81 0.44 -37.24
CA THR A 273 1.89 -0.10 -38.26
C THR A 273 1.10 1.00 -38.98
N ALA A 274 1.34 2.28 -38.64
CA ALA A 274 0.59 3.39 -39.17
C ALA A 274 1.08 3.83 -40.55
N SER A 275 0.15 4.36 -41.34
CA SER A 275 0.46 5.16 -42.53
C SER A 275 1.17 6.46 -42.12
N PRO A 276 1.97 7.08 -43.02
CA PRO A 276 2.65 8.34 -42.74
C PRO A 276 1.65 9.44 -42.32
N LEU A 277 2.15 10.39 -41.54
CA LEU A 277 1.36 11.52 -41.04
C LEU A 277 0.70 12.27 -42.21
N GLN A 278 -0.63 12.39 -42.13
CA GLN A 278 -1.43 13.14 -43.08
C GLN A 278 -1.92 14.42 -42.42
N ASP A 279 -1.58 15.56 -43.03
CA ASP A 279 -2.09 16.86 -42.61
C ASP A 279 -3.58 16.98 -42.89
N VAL A 280 -4.37 17.16 -41.83
CA VAL A 280 -5.82 17.33 -41.91
C VAL A 280 -6.20 18.70 -41.38
N SER A 281 -7.00 19.42 -42.16
CA SER A 281 -7.54 20.72 -41.78
C SER A 281 -8.72 20.57 -40.82
N TYR A 282 -8.64 21.29 -39.72
CA TYR A 282 -9.64 21.36 -38.67
C TYR A 282 -10.12 22.80 -38.48
N VAL A 283 -11.39 22.97 -38.14
CA VAL A 283 -12.02 24.26 -37.86
C VAL A 283 -12.36 24.33 -36.38
N LEU A 284 -11.88 25.37 -35.71
CA LEU A 284 -12.19 25.65 -34.31
C LEU A 284 -13.66 26.04 -34.12
N GLN A 285 -14.34 25.35 -33.22
CA GLN A 285 -15.73 25.60 -32.86
C GLN A 285 -15.83 26.39 -31.54
N GLU A 286 -17.03 26.91 -31.25
CA GLU A 286 -17.30 27.67 -30.02
C GLU A 286 -17.14 26.82 -28.74
N ASP A 287 -17.33 25.50 -28.84
CA ASP A 287 -17.15 24.54 -27.74
C ASP A 287 -15.69 24.09 -27.55
N ILE A 288 -14.73 24.79 -28.16
CA ILE A 288 -13.28 24.49 -28.11
C ILE A 288 -12.93 23.14 -28.79
N SER A 289 -13.88 22.53 -29.50
CA SER A 289 -13.62 21.33 -30.31
C SER A 289 -13.06 21.69 -31.69
N LEU A 290 -12.21 20.82 -32.21
CA LEU A 290 -11.71 20.90 -33.58
C LEU A 290 -12.52 19.92 -34.44
N LYS A 291 -13.36 20.46 -35.32
CA LYS A 291 -14.10 19.66 -36.30
C LYS A 291 -13.33 19.58 -37.62
N PRO A 292 -13.19 18.39 -38.23
CA PRO A 292 -12.46 18.27 -39.48
C PRO A 292 -13.26 18.82 -40.66
N THR A 293 -12.58 19.38 -41.65
CA THR A 293 -13.21 19.85 -42.90
C THR A 293 -13.77 18.70 -43.74
N LYS A 294 -13.19 17.49 -43.60
CA LYS A 294 -13.69 16.25 -44.23
C LYS A 294 -14.31 15.35 -43.16
N LEU A 295 -15.54 14.88 -43.38
CA LEU A 295 -16.31 14.05 -42.43
C LEU A 295 -15.66 12.69 -42.07
N LEU A 296 -14.62 12.28 -42.81
CA LEU A 296 -13.91 11.01 -42.62
C LEU A 296 -12.97 10.98 -41.41
N PHE A 297 -12.69 12.13 -40.79
CA PHE A 297 -11.75 12.24 -39.67
C PHE A 297 -12.48 12.43 -38.32
N PRO A 298 -11.86 12.03 -37.20
CA PRO A 298 -12.44 12.22 -35.88
C PRO A 298 -12.39 13.69 -35.43
N VAL A 299 -13.36 14.08 -34.60
CA VAL A 299 -13.36 15.37 -33.88
C VAL A 299 -12.34 15.30 -32.75
N ILE A 300 -11.46 16.29 -32.66
CA ILE A 300 -10.49 16.39 -31.56
C ILE A 300 -11.13 17.25 -30.46
N ARG A 301 -11.20 16.71 -29.25
CA ARG A 301 -11.62 17.44 -28.05
C ARG A 301 -10.43 17.58 -27.12
N PHE A 302 -10.24 18.80 -26.59
CA PHE A 302 -9.20 19.06 -25.61
C PHE A 302 -9.84 19.03 -24.23
N ASP A 303 -9.43 18.08 -23.39
CA ASP A 303 -10.18 17.79 -22.16
C ASP A 303 -9.74 18.60 -20.93
N ASP A 304 -8.53 19.19 -20.78
CA ASP A 304 -8.24 19.86 -19.48
C ASP A 304 -7.00 20.76 -19.25
N VAL A 305 -6.15 21.16 -20.22
CA VAL A 305 -4.87 21.84 -19.85
C VAL A 305 -4.55 23.16 -20.55
N ASN A 306 -5.08 23.45 -21.74
CA ASN A 306 -4.70 24.63 -22.54
C ASN A 306 -5.89 25.46 -23.02
N ASP A 307 -6.97 25.51 -22.24
CA ASP A 307 -8.19 26.22 -22.61
C ASP A 307 -7.96 27.70 -22.89
N ASP A 308 -7.06 28.36 -22.15
CA ASP A 308 -6.81 29.80 -22.31
C ASP A 308 -6.26 30.16 -23.69
N TYR A 309 -5.47 29.26 -24.30
CA TYR A 309 -4.99 29.46 -25.67
C TYR A 309 -6.17 29.41 -26.65
N TRP A 310 -6.99 28.37 -26.57
CA TRP A 310 -8.09 28.16 -27.51
C TRP A 310 -9.21 29.18 -27.36
N ARG A 311 -9.50 29.62 -26.13
CA ARG A 311 -10.44 30.71 -25.84
C ARG A 311 -9.98 32.05 -26.39
N ALA A 312 -8.67 32.26 -26.55
CA ALA A 312 -8.11 33.47 -27.14
C ALA A 312 -8.12 33.45 -28.69
N GLN A 313 -8.33 32.28 -29.31
CA GLN A 313 -8.40 32.16 -30.77
C GLN A 313 -9.81 32.50 -31.29
N LYS A 314 -9.89 32.98 -32.53
CA LYS A 314 -11.18 33.26 -33.18
C LYS A 314 -11.87 31.96 -33.61
N THR A 315 -13.16 31.83 -33.29
CA THR A 315 -14.02 30.76 -33.82
C THR A 315 -13.97 30.75 -35.36
N GLY A 316 -13.89 29.58 -35.96
CA GLY A 316 -13.75 29.42 -37.41
C GLY A 316 -12.30 29.38 -37.93
N MET A 317 -11.31 29.55 -37.05
CA MET A 317 -9.90 29.41 -37.42
C MET A 317 -9.60 28.01 -37.96
N VAL A 318 -8.95 27.94 -39.13
CA VAL A 318 -8.51 26.69 -39.75
C VAL A 318 -7.10 26.34 -39.29
N ILE A 319 -6.92 25.10 -38.83
CA ILE A 319 -5.65 24.61 -38.27
C ILE A 319 -5.33 23.26 -38.89
N SER A 320 -4.10 23.11 -39.39
CA SER A 320 -3.60 21.80 -39.83
C SER A 320 -3.11 21.00 -38.62
N VAL A 321 -3.61 19.77 -38.48
CA VAL A 321 -3.14 18.82 -37.48
C VAL A 321 -2.72 17.54 -38.21
N PRO A 322 -1.45 17.11 -38.09
CA PRO A 322 -0.98 15.88 -38.70
C PRO A 322 -1.54 14.67 -37.93
N LEU A 323 -2.21 13.77 -38.65
CA LEU A 323 -2.84 12.58 -38.11
C LEU A 323 -2.26 11.31 -38.72
N GLN A 324 -2.30 10.24 -37.94
CA GLN A 324 -2.06 8.89 -38.43
C GLN A 324 -3.03 7.90 -37.79
N LYS A 325 -3.22 6.77 -38.48
CA LYS A 325 -4.02 5.65 -38.01
C LYS A 325 -3.26 4.36 -38.27
N GLY A 326 -3.08 3.56 -37.22
CA GLY A 326 -2.48 2.24 -37.29
C GLY A 326 -3.50 1.13 -37.12
N ILE A 327 -2.99 -0.10 -36.96
CA ILE A 327 -3.81 -1.32 -36.93
C ILE A 327 -4.71 -1.42 -35.70
N LEU A 328 -4.38 -0.71 -34.62
CA LEU A 328 -5.19 -0.70 -33.39
C LEU A 328 -6.48 0.13 -33.54
N GLY A 329 -6.70 0.76 -34.70
CA GLY A 329 -7.96 1.37 -35.09
C GLY A 329 -8.21 2.76 -34.53
N PHE A 330 -7.37 3.26 -33.61
CA PHE A 330 -7.46 4.63 -33.10
C PHE A 330 -6.55 5.61 -33.86
N TYR A 331 -7.00 6.86 -33.92
CA TYR A 331 -6.23 7.96 -34.50
C TYR A 331 -5.27 8.57 -33.47
N GLN A 332 -4.08 8.90 -33.94
CA GLN A 332 -3.08 9.64 -33.20
C GLN A 332 -2.77 10.94 -33.93
N TYR A 333 -2.46 11.99 -33.17
CA TYR A 333 -2.02 13.26 -33.72
C TYR A 333 -0.66 13.65 -33.13
N ASP A 334 0.15 14.37 -33.91
CA ASP A 334 1.39 14.95 -33.40
C ASP A 334 1.07 16.20 -32.58
N ALA A 335 1.25 16.09 -31.27
CA ALA A 335 1.03 17.21 -30.37
C ALA A 335 2.19 18.22 -30.39
N ASP A 336 3.35 17.92 -30.97
CA ASP A 336 4.48 18.86 -30.96
C ASP A 336 4.20 20.11 -31.81
N ALA A 337 3.54 19.93 -32.96
CA ALA A 337 3.08 21.03 -33.80
C ALA A 337 2.16 22.02 -33.05
N LEU A 338 1.33 21.49 -32.14
CA LEU A 338 0.46 22.30 -31.27
C LEU A 338 1.23 22.83 -30.05
N SER A 339 2.15 22.04 -29.48
CA SER A 339 3.01 22.40 -28.34
C SER A 339 3.78 23.69 -28.58
N LYS A 340 4.31 23.85 -29.80
CA LYS A 340 5.06 25.05 -30.20
C LYS A 340 4.16 26.30 -30.18
N LYS A 341 2.95 26.20 -30.74
CA LYS A 341 1.97 27.30 -30.74
C LYS A 341 1.54 27.70 -29.33
N TYR A 342 1.36 26.73 -28.44
CA TYR A 342 1.08 27.02 -27.03
C TYR A 342 2.26 27.76 -26.37
N ARG A 343 3.50 27.29 -26.56
CA ARG A 343 4.69 27.91 -25.99
C ARG A 343 4.85 29.38 -26.41
N GLU A 344 4.67 29.67 -27.69
CA GLU A 344 4.74 31.03 -28.24
C GLU A 344 3.67 31.95 -27.61
N PHE A 345 2.43 31.46 -27.48
CA PHE A 345 1.35 32.23 -26.85
C PHE A 345 1.63 32.55 -25.38
N TYR A 346 2.06 31.59 -24.57
CA TYR A 346 2.34 31.84 -23.16
C TYR A 346 3.59 32.70 -22.95
N GLN A 347 4.62 32.54 -23.77
CA GLN A 347 5.81 33.41 -23.73
C GLN A 347 5.47 34.88 -24.00
N SER A 348 4.64 35.16 -25.01
CA SER A 348 4.20 36.52 -25.31
C SER A 348 3.39 37.14 -24.16
N ARG A 349 2.52 36.38 -23.49
CA ARG A 349 1.79 36.86 -22.30
C ARG A 349 2.71 37.15 -21.10
N HIS A 350 3.71 36.31 -20.86
CA HIS A 350 4.67 36.54 -19.77
C HIS A 350 5.53 37.78 -20.00
N GLN A 351 5.95 38.06 -21.23
CA GLN A 351 6.69 39.30 -21.56
C GLN A 351 5.85 40.56 -21.35
N ILE A 352 4.54 40.50 -21.63
CA ILE A 352 3.61 41.63 -21.45
C ILE A 352 3.32 41.91 -19.96
N HIS A 353 3.35 40.90 -19.10
CA HIS A 353 3.15 41.06 -17.65
C HIS A 353 4.43 41.31 -16.85
N GLY A 354 5.61 40.99 -17.38
CA GLY A 354 6.91 41.27 -16.74
C GLY A 354 7.48 42.66 -17.00
N GLN A 355 6.81 43.50 -17.82
CA GLN A 355 7.18 44.91 -18.09
C GLN A 355 6.29 45.94 -17.38
N LYS A 356 5.38 45.50 -16.51
CA LYS A 356 4.68 46.33 -15.53
C LYS A 356 5.24 46.04 -14.15
#